data_AF-A0A9D6EXK6-F1
#
_entry.id   AF-A0A9D6EXK6-F1
#
_cell.length_a   1.000
_cell.length_b   1.000
_cell.length_c   1.000
_cell.angle_alpha   90.00
_cell.angle_beta   90.00
_cell.angle_gamma   90.00
#
_symmetry.space_group_name_H-M   'P 1'
#
loop_
_entity.id
_entity.type
_entity.pdbx_description
1 polymer ?
#
loop_
_entity_poly.entity_id
_entity_poly.type
_entity_poly.pdbx_seq_one_letter_code
_entity_poly.pdbx_strand_id
1 'polypeptide(L)'
;MPSLTEISANRKRAPGPSRRRRIVVAAPAPGRPATLFAIPYWIRTREEPNASLEPWLIWPILSGLIVACGLIVLVGWGLTKPAEVTARAPARRSMSGRLAPRTMTLVVARTVTTKAKTDLGLDQEDPPPEPVLLRRRLPDSMDALPVESMRPPTKAAAAPLVRWQAEPAPSRYANLILPIEMATMESATIPHRVRRLKLADQPVKALRLAVTPTAHDDLGSLLTKMGDGYRFTTLGRAGTRSLASLQKYDVVFLTCSDLYPKDFQAVGPLRKFVEQGGTVYASDLYGDLLVAAFPEFRARVRVLPGVPQTVDAYVVESAMQSYLGRRVLPLNFEAGDWRPAPFDPAKVTVCLRGLYRNNLGQTQTAPLLVKFRCEKGQVIFTSFHHTRNDAQVVRNVLDYLIFAAVNARSEARLNDLMKQCGFAAASVRLAHLSFGKTLQSTHRHAGGGLQMALGFEHAGAELKLTLRAPGGRTLFHQSKGLFLLEIPAAEAGEWSWTVTPTQLPHANFPVLIAIGSARAGQPDLFTKDNANDTEKNRNGKKPHK
;
A
#
# COMPACT_ATOMS: atom_id res chain seq x y z
N MET A 1 53.85 -49.75 8.12
CA MET A 1 52.60 -49.01 8.45
C MET A 1 52.38 -48.01 7.33
N PRO A 2 51.58 -48.35 6.30
CA PRO A 2 51.59 -47.58 5.06
C PRO A 2 50.53 -46.47 5.01
N SER A 3 50.87 -45.51 4.18
CA SER A 3 50.21 -44.26 3.81
C SER A 3 48.80 -44.42 3.25
N LEU A 4 47.92 -43.48 3.63
CA LEU A 4 46.62 -43.24 3.05
C LEU A 4 46.77 -42.66 1.63
N THR A 5 46.28 -43.40 0.63
CA THR A 5 46.13 -42.93 -0.75
C THR A 5 44.64 -42.64 -0.99
N GLU A 6 44.34 -41.39 -1.35
CA GLU A 6 43.02 -40.91 -1.76
C GLU A 6 42.57 -41.59 -3.06
N ILE A 7 41.34 -42.12 -3.05
CA ILE A 7 40.65 -42.60 -4.26
C ILE A 7 39.74 -41.47 -4.76
N SER A 8 40.18 -40.83 -5.84
CA SER A 8 39.40 -39.94 -6.69
C SER A 8 38.50 -40.76 -7.61
N ALA A 9 37.17 -40.66 -7.44
CA ALA A 9 36.17 -41.24 -8.33
C ALA A 9 35.58 -40.16 -9.25
N ASN A 10 36.25 -39.91 -10.37
CA ASN A 10 35.81 -39.00 -11.42
C ASN A 10 34.90 -39.75 -12.41
N ARG A 11 33.57 -39.62 -12.27
CA ARG A 11 32.58 -40.27 -13.14
C ARG A 11 32.20 -39.34 -14.30
N LYS A 12 32.92 -39.46 -15.42
CA LYS A 12 32.55 -38.87 -16.72
C LYS A 12 31.18 -39.40 -17.16
N ARG A 13 30.16 -38.53 -17.23
CA ARG A 13 28.91 -38.79 -17.97
C ARG A 13 29.00 -38.13 -19.34
N ALA A 14 28.84 -38.93 -20.39
CA ALA A 14 28.76 -38.49 -21.78
C ALA A 14 27.49 -37.62 -22.02
N PRO A 15 27.56 -36.61 -22.90
CA PRO A 15 26.37 -35.86 -23.32
C PRO A 15 25.57 -36.65 -24.35
N GLY A 16 24.29 -36.89 -24.06
CA GLY A 16 23.32 -37.48 -25.00
C GLY A 16 22.93 -36.50 -26.12
N PRO A 17 22.45 -37.00 -27.27
CA PRO A 17 22.24 -36.18 -28.45
C PRO A 17 21.03 -35.25 -28.31
N SER A 18 21.25 -33.98 -28.66
CA SER A 18 20.22 -32.94 -28.73
C SER A 18 19.17 -33.26 -29.80
N ARG A 19 17.93 -33.57 -29.39
CA ARG A 19 16.77 -33.63 -30.29
C ARG A 19 16.46 -32.22 -30.81
N ARG A 20 16.85 -31.94 -32.06
CA ARG A 20 16.34 -30.80 -32.84
C ARG A 20 14.84 -31.01 -33.10
N ARG A 21 13.98 -30.25 -32.43
CA ARG A 21 12.58 -30.11 -32.86
C ARG A 21 12.56 -29.22 -34.11
N ARG A 22 12.26 -29.81 -35.27
CA ARG A 22 11.81 -29.07 -36.45
C ARG A 22 10.44 -28.49 -36.12
N ILE A 23 10.35 -27.16 -36.02
CA ILE A 23 9.09 -26.44 -36.10
C ILE A 23 8.74 -26.37 -37.58
N VAL A 24 7.72 -27.12 -38.00
CA VAL A 24 7.11 -26.97 -39.32
C VAL A 24 6.16 -25.77 -39.21
N VAL A 25 6.54 -24.65 -39.81
CA VAL A 25 5.67 -23.48 -39.98
C VAL A 25 4.79 -23.76 -41.19
N ALA A 26 3.49 -23.92 -40.96
CA ALA A 26 2.50 -24.02 -42.03
C ALA A 26 2.37 -22.69 -42.76
N ALA A 27 2.36 -22.74 -44.09
CA ALA A 27 2.14 -21.58 -44.96
C ALA A 27 0.68 -21.08 -44.83
N PRO A 28 0.44 -19.75 -44.78
CA PRO A 28 -0.91 -19.20 -44.79
C PRO A 28 -1.51 -19.21 -46.20
N ALA A 29 -2.79 -19.55 -46.29
CA ALA A 29 -3.60 -19.49 -47.50
C ALA A 29 -3.79 -18.03 -48.00
N PRO A 30 -3.91 -17.81 -49.32
CA PRO A 30 -4.07 -16.47 -49.88
C PRO A 30 -5.54 -16.05 -49.88
N GLY A 31 -5.81 -14.80 -49.54
CA GLY A 31 -7.07 -14.13 -49.87
C GLY A 31 -7.84 -13.55 -48.69
N ARG A 32 -7.43 -12.35 -48.23
CA ARG A 32 -8.31 -11.21 -47.89
C ARG A 32 -7.46 -9.99 -47.52
N PRO A 33 -7.88 -8.77 -47.90
CA PRO A 33 -7.08 -7.55 -47.71
C PRO A 33 -7.12 -7.10 -46.25
N ALA A 34 -5.96 -6.96 -45.63
CA ALA A 34 -5.81 -6.33 -44.33
C ALA A 34 -5.60 -4.82 -44.51
N THR A 35 -6.58 -4.02 -44.09
CA THR A 35 -6.41 -2.58 -43.87
C THR A 35 -5.59 -2.40 -42.59
N LEU A 36 -4.27 -2.27 -42.76
CA LEU A 36 -3.32 -1.98 -41.70
C LEU A 36 -3.00 -0.49 -41.73
N PHE A 37 -3.49 0.24 -40.72
CA PHE A 37 -2.92 1.52 -40.32
C PHE A 37 -1.53 1.27 -39.74
N ALA A 38 -0.51 1.36 -40.59
CA ALA A 38 0.88 1.45 -40.16
C ALA A 38 1.19 2.92 -39.82
N ILE A 39 1.40 3.21 -38.54
CA ILE A 39 2.08 4.44 -38.11
C ILE A 39 3.58 4.12 -38.14
N PRO A 40 4.39 4.77 -38.99
CA PRO A 40 5.82 4.52 -39.00
C PRO A 40 6.48 5.34 -37.88
N TYR A 41 6.93 4.66 -36.82
CA TYR A 41 7.97 5.20 -35.93
C TYR A 41 9.33 4.90 -36.57
N TRP A 42 9.77 5.78 -37.47
CA TRP A 42 11.15 5.84 -37.94
C TRP A 42 11.91 6.84 -37.06
N ILE A 43 12.63 6.35 -36.05
CA ILE A 43 13.75 7.10 -35.47
C ILE A 43 14.98 6.67 -36.25
N ARG A 44 15.25 7.39 -37.34
CA ARG A 44 16.56 7.43 -37.99
C ARG A 44 17.35 8.51 -37.27
N THR A 45 18.36 8.13 -36.51
CA THR A 45 19.39 9.05 -36.03
C THR A 45 20.10 9.60 -37.27
N ARG A 46 19.70 10.81 -37.72
CA ARG A 46 20.57 11.65 -38.54
C ARG A 46 21.70 12.11 -37.64
N GLU A 47 22.91 11.67 -37.93
CA GLU A 47 24.10 12.43 -37.58
C GLU A 47 23.93 13.81 -38.21
N GLU A 48 23.64 14.82 -37.40
CA GLU A 48 23.74 16.19 -37.86
C GLU A 48 25.23 16.51 -38.04
N PRO A 49 25.63 17.14 -39.16
CA PRO A 49 26.98 17.66 -39.26
C PRO A 49 27.14 18.72 -38.16
N ASN A 50 28.14 18.54 -37.30
CA ASN A 50 28.62 19.57 -36.40
C ASN A 50 29.07 20.78 -37.25
N ALA A 51 28.13 21.68 -37.54
CA ALA A 51 28.44 23.02 -37.99
C ALA A 51 28.91 23.78 -36.75
N SER A 52 30.16 23.55 -36.35
CA SER A 52 30.82 24.43 -35.40
C SER A 52 30.86 25.82 -36.02
N LEU A 53 30.18 26.77 -35.40
CA LEU A 53 30.37 28.18 -35.68
C LEU A 53 31.86 28.49 -35.55
N GLU A 54 32.45 29.05 -36.61
CA GLU A 54 33.82 29.51 -36.61
C GLU A 54 34.06 30.41 -35.37
N PRO A 55 35.15 30.21 -34.60
CA PRO A 55 35.37 30.91 -33.34
C PRO A 55 35.30 32.45 -33.43
N TRP A 56 35.58 33.01 -34.61
CA TRP A 56 35.50 34.45 -34.85
C TRP A 56 34.05 34.97 -34.96
N LEU A 57 33.07 34.13 -35.27
CA LEU A 57 31.63 34.49 -35.31
C LEU A 57 30.98 34.47 -33.92
N ILE A 58 31.57 33.77 -32.95
CA ILE A 58 31.00 33.62 -31.60
C ILE A 58 30.97 34.97 -30.86
N TRP A 59 32.06 35.73 -30.93
CA TRP A 59 32.21 37.01 -30.23
C TRP A 59 31.24 38.13 -30.67
N PRO A 60 30.99 38.38 -31.97
CA PRO A 60 30.01 39.38 -32.39
C PRO A 60 28.57 38.97 -32.03
N ILE A 61 28.23 37.68 -32.09
CA ILE A 61 26.90 37.17 -31.70
C ILE A 61 26.66 37.37 -30.20
N LEU A 62 27.64 37.01 -29.36
CA LEU A 62 27.57 37.22 -27.91
C LEU A 62 27.48 38.71 -27.56
N SER A 63 28.25 39.57 -28.23
CA SER A 63 28.20 41.01 -28.02
C SER A 63 26.84 41.60 -28.39
N GLY A 64 26.26 41.16 -29.51
CA GLY A 64 24.91 41.56 -29.93
C GLY A 64 23.83 41.13 -28.93
N LEU A 65 23.93 39.91 -28.39
CA LEU A 65 23.00 39.41 -27.36
C LEU A 65 23.09 40.20 -26.05
N ILE A 66 24.30 40.60 -25.62
CA ILE A 66 24.48 41.42 -24.41
C ILE A 66 23.82 42.80 -24.59
N VAL A 67 24.04 43.44 -25.74
CA VAL A 67 23.40 44.75 -26.05
C VAL A 67 21.89 44.62 -26.10
N ALA A 68 21.35 43.59 -26.76
CA ALA A 68 19.92 43.34 -26.83
C ALA A 68 19.29 43.11 -25.45
N CYS A 69 19.93 42.31 -24.59
CA CYS A 69 19.48 42.09 -23.21
C CYS A 69 19.51 43.38 -22.38
N GLY A 70 20.57 44.19 -22.50
CA GLY A 70 20.66 45.48 -21.82
C GLY A 70 19.54 46.44 -22.22
N LEU A 71 19.19 46.45 -23.52
CA LEU A 71 18.13 47.29 -24.07
C LEU A 71 16.74 46.85 -23.57
N ILE A 72 16.50 45.53 -23.47
CA ILE A 72 15.25 44.99 -22.90
C ILE A 72 15.09 45.37 -21.43
N VAL A 73 16.16 45.31 -20.62
CA VAL A 73 16.13 45.70 -19.21
C VAL A 73 15.87 47.21 -19.07
N LEU A 74 16.51 48.05 -19.88
CA LEU A 74 16.29 49.50 -19.89
C LEU A 74 14.85 49.88 -20.28
N VAL A 75 14.28 49.21 -21.30
CA VAL A 75 12.89 49.42 -21.70
C VAL A 75 11.92 48.94 -20.61
N GLY A 76 12.19 47.78 -20.01
CA GLY A 76 11.41 47.27 -18.88
C GLY A 76 11.42 48.21 -17.67
N TRP A 77 12.58 48.80 -17.36
CA TRP A 77 12.69 49.79 -16.29
C TRP A 77 11.95 51.09 -16.64
N GLY A 78 12.07 51.58 -17.87
CA GLY A 78 11.36 52.79 -18.33
C GLY A 78 9.83 52.67 -18.30
N LEU A 79 9.31 51.45 -18.55
CA LEU A 79 7.87 51.17 -18.52
C LEU A 79 7.33 50.88 -17.12
N THR A 80 8.19 50.58 -16.15
CA THR A 80 7.80 50.30 -14.76
C THR A 80 8.12 51.48 -13.85
N LYS A 81 7.51 52.64 -14.13
CA LYS A 81 7.45 53.69 -13.10
C LYS A 81 6.56 53.19 -11.95
N PRO A 82 7.05 53.18 -10.69
CA PRO A 82 6.20 52.83 -9.57
C PRO A 82 5.09 53.87 -9.46
N ALA A 83 3.83 53.43 -9.58
CA ALA A 83 2.70 54.25 -9.21
C ALA A 83 2.81 54.55 -7.71
N GLU A 84 2.85 55.83 -7.35
CA GLU A 84 2.75 56.26 -5.96
C GLU A 84 1.44 55.73 -5.39
N VAL A 85 1.53 54.74 -4.50
CA VAL A 85 0.39 54.20 -3.77
C VAL A 85 0.04 55.23 -2.70
N THR A 86 -0.89 56.13 -3.00
CA THR A 86 -1.49 57.02 -2.00
C THR A 86 -2.28 56.16 -1.02
N ALA A 87 -1.79 56.04 0.22
CA ALA A 87 -2.45 55.29 1.28
C ALA A 87 -3.83 55.93 1.59
N ARG A 88 -4.91 55.27 1.15
CA ARG A 88 -6.28 55.68 1.43
C ARG A 88 -6.69 55.10 2.79
N ALA A 89 -6.94 55.98 3.76
CA ALA A 89 -7.40 55.61 5.09
C ALA A 89 -8.71 54.79 5.03
N PRO A 90 -8.86 53.73 5.87
CA PRO A 90 -10.04 52.89 5.84
C PRO A 90 -11.27 53.64 6.37
N ALA A 91 -12.29 53.74 5.52
CA ALA A 91 -13.60 54.25 5.90
C ALA A 91 -14.28 53.30 6.90
N ARG A 92 -14.56 53.82 8.11
CA ARG A 92 -15.45 53.18 9.10
C ARG A 92 -16.84 53.00 8.49
N ARG A 93 -17.20 51.75 8.17
CA ARG A 93 -18.58 51.39 7.83
C ARG A 93 -19.29 50.89 9.08
N SER A 94 -20.19 51.72 9.60
CA SER A 94 -21.24 51.33 10.55
C SER A 94 -22.20 50.37 9.85
N MET A 95 -22.32 49.15 10.34
CA MET A 95 -23.45 48.27 10.04
C MET A 95 -24.24 48.06 11.33
N SER A 96 -25.35 48.81 11.48
CA SER A 96 -26.45 48.41 12.33
C SER A 96 -27.39 47.51 11.52
N GLY A 97 -27.36 46.22 11.81
CA GLY A 97 -28.31 45.25 11.26
C GLY A 97 -28.72 44.30 12.37
N ARG A 98 -29.89 44.57 12.98
CA ARG A 98 -30.55 43.72 13.96
C ARG A 98 -30.81 42.33 13.38
N LEU A 99 -30.27 41.29 13.99
CA LEU A 99 -30.82 39.93 13.93
C LEU A 99 -30.78 39.33 15.34
N ALA A 100 -31.92 38.80 15.75
CA ALA A 100 -32.22 38.28 17.08
C ALA A 100 -31.32 37.09 17.48
N PRO A 101 -31.00 36.92 18.78
CA PRO A 101 -30.17 35.82 19.23
C PRO A 101 -30.97 34.52 19.33
N ARG A 102 -30.50 33.48 18.63
CA ARG A 102 -30.80 32.09 18.95
C ARG A 102 -29.83 31.63 20.02
N THR A 103 -30.37 31.30 21.19
CA THR A 103 -29.67 30.77 22.35
C THR A 103 -28.97 29.45 21.98
N MET A 104 -27.64 29.43 21.99
CA MET A 104 -26.85 28.20 22.10
C MET A 104 -26.08 28.26 23.41
N THR A 105 -26.48 27.39 24.34
CA THR A 105 -25.84 27.19 25.64
C THR A 105 -24.48 26.55 25.43
N LEU A 106 -23.41 27.36 25.53
CA LEU A 106 -22.03 26.89 25.57
C LEU A 106 -21.69 26.58 27.04
N VAL A 107 -21.50 25.30 27.36
CA VAL A 107 -20.94 24.88 28.65
C VAL A 107 -19.46 25.19 28.65
N VAL A 108 -19.09 26.32 29.27
CA VAL A 108 -17.70 26.71 29.53
C VAL A 108 -17.23 25.98 30.78
N ALA A 109 -16.29 25.06 30.62
CA ALA A 109 -15.55 24.48 31.74
C ALA A 109 -14.63 25.55 32.35
N ARG A 110 -14.81 25.80 33.65
CA ARG A 110 -13.96 26.67 34.48
C ARG A 110 -12.54 26.11 34.56
N THR A 111 -11.57 26.82 34.02
CA THR A 111 -10.15 26.68 34.35
C THR A 111 -9.91 27.36 35.70
N VAL A 112 -9.56 26.56 36.70
CA VAL A 112 -9.07 27.03 38.00
C VAL A 112 -7.62 27.44 37.83
N THR A 113 -7.34 28.74 37.96
CA THR A 113 -6.00 29.29 38.08
C THR A 113 -5.54 29.27 39.54
N THR A 114 -4.63 28.37 39.89
CA THR A 114 -3.85 28.47 41.12
C THR A 114 -2.50 29.12 40.82
N LYS A 115 -2.31 30.32 41.37
CA LYS A 115 -1.02 31.00 41.53
C LYS A 115 -0.13 30.14 42.42
N ALA A 116 1.06 29.77 41.94
CA ALA A 116 2.13 29.27 42.79
C ALA A 116 3.39 30.11 42.56
N LYS A 117 3.96 30.50 43.69
CA LYS A 117 5.07 31.42 43.92
C LYS A 117 6.39 30.71 43.61
N THR A 118 7.21 31.35 42.79
CA THR A 118 8.56 30.88 42.44
C THR A 118 9.54 31.39 43.49
N ASP A 119 10.04 30.52 44.34
CA ASP A 119 11.27 30.75 45.11
C ASP A 119 12.32 29.75 44.60
N LEU A 120 13.45 30.30 44.15
CA LEU A 120 14.63 29.63 43.62
C LEU A 120 15.45 29.05 44.78
N GLY A 121 15.61 27.74 44.82
CA GLY A 121 16.61 27.03 45.62
C GLY A 121 17.38 26.09 44.71
N LEU A 122 18.66 26.40 44.53
CA LEU A 122 19.66 25.60 43.83
C LEU A 122 20.16 24.44 44.71
N ASP A 123 20.54 23.36 44.03
CA ASP A 123 21.49 22.30 44.41
C ASP A 123 21.14 21.35 45.56
N GLN A 124 20.51 20.21 45.21
CA GLN A 124 20.80 18.93 45.84
C GLN A 124 20.43 17.77 44.88
N GLU A 125 21.42 17.15 44.25
CA GLU A 125 21.23 15.87 43.55
C GLU A 125 21.11 14.76 44.60
N ASP A 126 19.89 14.24 44.79
CA ASP A 126 19.67 13.03 45.55
C ASP A 126 20.29 11.82 44.81
N PRO A 127 21.05 10.95 45.49
CA PRO A 127 21.56 9.73 44.89
C PRO A 127 20.41 8.79 44.48
N PRO A 128 20.57 8.00 43.40
CA PRO A 128 19.53 7.10 42.94
C PRO A 128 19.18 6.08 44.03
N PRO A 129 17.88 5.76 44.22
CA PRO A 129 17.46 4.81 45.24
C PRO A 129 18.05 3.43 44.95
N GLU A 130 18.58 2.78 45.99
CA GLU A 130 19.09 1.42 45.92
C GLU A 130 18.02 0.44 45.42
N PRO A 131 18.41 -0.58 44.62
CA PRO A 131 17.46 -1.57 44.13
C PRO A 131 16.87 -2.38 45.29
N VAL A 132 15.56 -2.26 45.47
CA VAL A 132 14.77 -3.07 46.40
C VAL A 132 14.88 -4.55 45.99
N LEU A 133 15.71 -5.30 46.71
CA LEU A 133 15.76 -6.77 46.61
C LEU A 133 14.50 -7.37 47.23
N LEU A 134 13.50 -7.64 46.39
CA LEU A 134 12.34 -8.45 46.75
C LEU A 134 12.79 -9.90 47.02
N ARG A 135 13.09 -10.21 48.28
CA ARG A 135 13.20 -11.60 48.77
C ARG A 135 11.84 -12.28 48.60
N ARG A 136 11.71 -13.11 47.56
CA ARG A 136 10.63 -14.11 47.48
C ARG A 136 10.78 -15.07 48.65
N ARG A 137 9.88 -14.98 49.63
CA ARG A 137 9.60 -16.12 50.52
C ARG A 137 8.97 -17.21 49.66
N LEU A 138 9.65 -18.34 49.49
CA LEU A 138 8.99 -19.57 49.11
C LEU A 138 8.07 -19.99 50.27
N PRO A 139 6.82 -20.37 50.01
CA PRO A 139 6.01 -21.02 51.02
C PRO A 139 6.58 -22.42 51.30
N ASP A 140 6.97 -22.64 52.55
CA ASP A 140 7.14 -23.99 53.09
C ASP A 140 5.77 -24.67 53.14
N SER A 141 5.72 -25.93 52.71
CA SER A 141 4.55 -26.80 52.66
C SER A 141 3.58 -26.59 51.48
N MET A 142 3.80 -27.35 50.41
CA MET A 142 2.73 -27.73 49.49
C MET A 142 2.06 -28.98 50.06
N ASP A 143 0.96 -28.79 50.80
CA ASP A 143 0.03 -29.87 51.05
C ASP A 143 -0.58 -30.33 49.72
N ALA A 144 -0.43 -31.61 49.45
CA ALA A 144 -0.84 -32.26 48.21
C ALA A 144 -2.35 -32.13 48.02
N LEU A 145 -2.77 -31.28 47.08
CA LEU A 145 -4.15 -31.29 46.59
C LEU A 145 -4.44 -32.66 45.96
N PRO A 146 -5.62 -33.25 46.20
CA PRO A 146 -5.99 -34.54 45.66
C PRO A 146 -5.93 -34.48 44.13
N VAL A 147 -5.11 -35.36 43.55
CA VAL A 147 -4.98 -35.56 42.11
C VAL A 147 -6.33 -36.07 41.60
N GLU A 148 -7.16 -35.16 41.11
CA GLU A 148 -8.39 -35.50 40.42
C GLU A 148 -8.03 -36.30 39.17
N SER A 149 -8.37 -37.59 39.20
CA SER A 149 -8.11 -38.56 38.13
C SER A 149 -8.66 -38.04 36.81
N MET A 150 -7.77 -37.47 35.98
CA MET A 150 -8.08 -37.03 34.63
C MET A 150 -8.59 -38.24 33.84
N ARG A 151 -9.90 -38.30 33.62
CA ARG A 151 -10.52 -39.23 32.67
C ARG A 151 -9.79 -39.08 31.33
N PRO A 152 -9.39 -40.19 30.68
CA PRO A 152 -8.70 -40.12 29.40
C PRO A 152 -9.55 -39.32 28.41
N PRO A 153 -8.97 -38.37 27.66
CA PRO A 153 -9.71 -37.55 26.72
C PRO A 153 -10.44 -38.47 25.75
N THR A 154 -11.78 -38.40 25.76
CA THR A 154 -12.61 -39.13 24.82
C THR A 154 -12.12 -38.80 23.41
N LYS A 155 -11.72 -39.83 22.65
CA LYS A 155 -11.14 -39.73 21.30
C LYS A 155 -11.96 -38.72 20.49
N ALA A 156 -11.42 -37.51 20.26
CA ALA A 156 -12.12 -36.48 19.50
C ALA A 156 -12.46 -37.05 18.13
N ALA A 157 -13.73 -37.03 17.76
CA ALA A 157 -14.17 -37.47 16.43
C ALA A 157 -13.35 -36.71 15.37
N ALA A 158 -12.78 -37.44 14.41
CA ALA A 158 -11.96 -36.84 13.36
C ALA A 158 -12.77 -35.75 12.64
N ALA A 159 -12.21 -34.54 12.56
CA ALA A 159 -12.85 -33.44 11.85
C ALA A 159 -13.10 -33.86 10.38
N PRO A 160 -14.28 -33.55 9.81
CA PRO A 160 -14.58 -33.89 8.42
C PRO A 160 -13.53 -33.27 7.48
N LEU A 161 -13.07 -34.06 6.52
CA LEU A 161 -12.02 -33.67 5.59
C LEU A 161 -12.54 -32.58 4.64
N VAL A 162 -11.97 -31.38 4.72
CA VAL A 162 -12.36 -30.24 3.87
C VAL A 162 -11.99 -30.54 2.41
N ARG A 163 -12.99 -30.61 1.54
CA ARG A 163 -12.80 -30.84 0.10
C ARG A 163 -12.72 -29.52 -0.65
N TRP A 164 -11.54 -29.22 -1.20
CA TRP A 164 -11.32 -28.07 -2.07
C TRP A 164 -11.69 -28.40 -3.52
N GLN A 165 -12.36 -27.46 -4.19
CA GLN A 165 -12.72 -27.55 -5.59
C GLN A 165 -12.18 -26.33 -6.33
N ALA A 166 -11.59 -26.52 -7.51
CA ALA A 166 -11.14 -25.41 -8.33
C ALA A 166 -12.36 -24.71 -8.95
N GLU A 167 -12.44 -23.39 -8.79
CA GLU A 167 -13.47 -22.57 -9.44
C GLU A 167 -13.00 -22.31 -10.89
N PRO A 168 -13.84 -22.58 -11.91
CA PRO A 168 -13.47 -22.32 -13.29
C PRO A 168 -13.26 -20.83 -13.48
N ALA A 169 -12.07 -20.45 -13.97
CA ALA A 169 -11.77 -19.04 -14.22
C ALA A 169 -12.73 -18.50 -15.31
N PRO A 170 -13.34 -17.33 -15.12
CA PRO A 170 -14.12 -16.71 -16.17
C PRO A 170 -13.23 -16.48 -17.40
N SER A 171 -13.68 -16.93 -18.58
CA SER A 171 -12.88 -17.02 -19.80
C SER A 171 -12.14 -15.73 -20.19
N ARG A 172 -12.70 -14.57 -19.84
CA ARG A 172 -12.11 -13.24 -20.13
C ARG A 172 -10.84 -12.93 -19.32
N TYR A 173 -10.48 -13.70 -18.29
CA TYR A 173 -9.39 -13.36 -17.37
C TYR A 173 -8.43 -14.52 -17.03
N ALA A 174 -8.52 -15.64 -17.75
CA ALA A 174 -7.81 -16.88 -17.40
C ALA A 174 -6.29 -16.75 -17.22
N ASN A 175 -5.64 -15.77 -17.87
CA ASN A 175 -4.19 -15.60 -17.82
C ASN A 175 -3.68 -14.58 -16.78
N LEU A 176 -4.57 -13.81 -16.16
CA LEU A 176 -4.18 -12.69 -15.30
C LEU A 176 -4.35 -12.98 -13.81
N ILE A 177 -5.19 -13.94 -13.43
CA ILE A 177 -5.47 -14.27 -12.03
C ILE A 177 -5.10 -15.72 -11.74
N LEU A 178 -4.52 -15.92 -10.57
CA LEU A 178 -4.32 -17.25 -9.98
C LEU A 178 -5.65 -18.01 -9.87
N PRO A 179 -5.67 -19.34 -10.06
CA PRO A 179 -6.87 -20.13 -9.87
C PRO A 179 -7.45 -19.94 -8.48
N ILE A 180 -8.77 -19.88 -8.36
CA ILE A 180 -9.46 -19.84 -7.07
C ILE A 180 -9.82 -21.26 -6.67
N GLU A 181 -9.58 -21.62 -5.42
CA GLU A 181 -10.11 -22.84 -4.81
C GLU A 181 -11.20 -22.46 -3.82
N MET A 182 -12.29 -23.23 -3.84
CA MET A 182 -13.45 -23.07 -2.98
C MET A 182 -13.69 -24.33 -2.14
N ALA A 183 -14.05 -24.15 -0.87
CA ALA A 183 -14.54 -25.20 0.00
C ALA A 183 -15.86 -24.75 0.63
N THR A 184 -16.85 -25.64 0.67
CA THR A 184 -18.16 -25.39 1.29
C THR A 184 -18.23 -26.12 2.62
N MET A 185 -18.61 -25.40 3.68
CA MET A 185 -18.69 -25.91 5.05
C MET A 185 -20.15 -25.93 5.50
N GLU A 186 -20.92 -26.92 5.04
CA GLU A 186 -22.36 -27.04 5.33
C GLU A 186 -22.64 -27.54 6.75
N SER A 187 -21.78 -28.40 7.30
CA SER A 187 -21.93 -28.98 8.65
C SER A 187 -21.47 -28.06 9.78
N ALA A 188 -21.03 -26.83 9.47
CA ALA A 188 -20.59 -25.87 10.47
C ALA A 188 -21.78 -25.19 11.16
N THR A 189 -21.59 -24.73 12.41
CA THR A 189 -22.59 -23.97 13.17
C THR A 189 -23.11 -22.72 12.43
N ILE A 190 -22.27 -22.19 11.54
CA ILE A 190 -22.62 -21.14 10.58
C ILE A 190 -22.20 -21.67 9.20
N PRO A 191 -23.15 -21.97 8.30
CA PRO A 191 -22.84 -22.37 6.94
C PRO A 191 -22.05 -21.27 6.23
N HIS A 192 -20.91 -21.64 5.66
CA HIS A 192 -20.03 -20.69 4.98
C HIS A 192 -19.26 -21.35 3.83
N ARG A 193 -18.74 -20.51 2.94
CA ARG A 193 -17.79 -20.90 1.90
C ARG A 193 -16.44 -20.25 2.18
N VAL A 194 -15.37 -20.95 1.86
CA VAL A 194 -14.01 -20.42 1.90
C VAL A 194 -13.48 -20.39 0.48
N ARG A 195 -13.07 -19.22 0.01
CA ARG A 195 -12.35 -19.05 -1.25
C ARG A 195 -10.92 -18.66 -0.96
N ARG A 196 -9.97 -19.23 -1.69
CA ARG A 196 -8.55 -18.86 -1.59
C ARG A 196 -7.93 -18.83 -2.97
N LEU A 197 -6.88 -18.02 -3.12
CA LEU A 197 -6.04 -18.11 -4.31
C LEU A 197 -5.17 -19.37 -4.18
N LYS A 198 -5.18 -20.21 -5.20
CA LYS A 198 -4.22 -21.29 -5.38
C LYS A 198 -2.87 -20.67 -5.69
N LEU A 199 -2.17 -20.30 -4.64
CA LEU A 199 -0.73 -20.19 -4.70
C LEU A 199 -0.27 -21.61 -5.01
N ALA A 200 0.44 -21.81 -6.13
CA ALA A 200 1.15 -23.07 -6.35
C ALA A 200 2.02 -23.37 -5.10
N ASP A 201 2.55 -24.58 -4.97
CA ASP A 201 3.52 -24.96 -3.92
C ASP A 201 4.85 -24.17 -4.08
N GLN A 202 4.74 -22.85 -4.17
CA GLN A 202 5.81 -21.90 -4.32
C GLN A 202 6.54 -21.90 -2.99
N PRO A 203 7.88 -21.94 -3.03
CA PRO A 203 8.65 -21.82 -1.81
C PRO A 203 8.29 -20.50 -1.13
N VAL A 204 8.23 -20.55 0.20
CA VAL A 204 8.10 -19.36 1.05
C VAL A 204 9.16 -18.35 0.61
N LYS A 205 8.71 -17.19 0.14
CA LYS A 205 9.59 -16.11 -0.34
C LYS A 205 9.68 -15.04 0.73
N ALA A 206 10.90 -14.81 1.24
CA ALA A 206 11.16 -13.68 2.13
C ALA A 206 10.94 -12.35 1.39
N LEU A 207 10.43 -11.35 2.11
CA LEU A 207 10.25 -10.00 1.62
C LEU A 207 11.63 -9.35 1.37
N ARG A 208 11.83 -8.76 0.19
CA ARG A 208 13.10 -8.13 -0.19
C ARG A 208 12.89 -6.64 -0.38
N LEU A 209 13.50 -5.85 0.49
CA LEU A 209 13.36 -4.40 0.50
C LEU A 209 14.66 -3.73 0.06
N ALA A 210 14.54 -2.64 -0.70
CA ALA A 210 15.65 -1.76 -1.02
C ALA A 210 15.32 -0.32 -0.63
N VAL A 211 16.31 0.41 -0.11
CA VAL A 211 16.19 1.82 0.24
C VAL A 211 17.35 2.58 -0.38
N THR A 212 17.09 3.71 -1.03
CA THR A 212 18.17 4.60 -1.47
C THR A 212 18.90 5.23 -0.29
N PRO A 213 20.17 5.65 -0.43
CA PRO A 213 20.89 6.32 0.64
C PRO A 213 20.12 7.50 1.24
N THR A 214 20.20 7.66 2.56
CA THR A 214 19.59 8.76 3.31
C THR A 214 20.17 10.10 2.84
N ALA A 215 19.30 11.08 2.57
CA ALA A 215 19.69 12.48 2.41
C ALA A 215 18.82 13.37 3.29
N HIS A 216 17.50 13.31 3.11
CA HIS A 216 16.54 14.02 4.00
C HIS A 216 15.70 13.06 4.83
N ASP A 217 15.33 11.91 4.28
CA ASP A 217 14.49 10.92 4.95
C ASP A 217 15.26 9.65 5.32
N ASP A 218 15.25 9.30 6.60
CA ASP A 218 15.88 8.07 7.10
C ASP A 218 14.88 6.93 7.28
N LEU A 219 14.34 6.46 6.14
CA LEU A 219 13.48 5.27 6.13
C LEU A 219 14.22 4.01 6.57
N GLY A 220 15.55 3.96 6.42
CA GLY A 220 16.35 2.83 6.87
C GLY A 220 16.27 2.65 8.38
N SER A 221 16.42 3.72 9.16
CA SER A 221 16.25 3.68 10.61
C SER A 221 14.84 3.24 11.02
N LEU A 222 13.81 3.65 10.29
CA LEU A 222 12.43 3.23 10.58
C LEU A 222 12.23 1.74 10.32
N LEU A 223 12.66 1.23 9.17
CA LEU A 223 12.58 -0.19 8.83
C LEU A 223 13.34 -1.05 9.85
N THR A 224 14.53 -0.60 10.29
CA THR A 224 15.28 -1.27 11.36
C THR A 224 14.48 -1.38 12.66
N LYS A 225 13.79 -0.29 13.06
CA LYS A 225 12.93 -0.29 14.26
C LYS A 225 11.73 -1.22 14.14
N MET A 226 11.23 -1.47 12.92
CA MET A 226 10.13 -2.41 12.67
C MET A 226 10.55 -3.89 12.83
N GLY A 227 11.84 -4.19 12.85
CA GLY A 227 12.40 -5.50 13.19
C GLY A 227 12.84 -6.34 12.00
N ASP A 228 13.19 -7.61 12.26
CA ASP A 228 13.89 -8.48 11.31
C ASP A 228 13.14 -8.76 9.99
N GLY A 229 11.81 -8.66 10.00
CA GLY A 229 10.99 -8.81 8.80
C GLY A 229 11.14 -7.68 7.77
N TYR A 230 11.74 -6.57 8.18
CA TYR A 230 11.89 -5.36 7.39
C TYR A 230 13.35 -5.07 7.01
N ARG A 231 14.20 -6.10 7.06
CA ARG A 231 15.58 -6.01 6.58
C ARG A 231 15.60 -5.53 5.14
N PHE A 232 16.48 -4.58 4.88
CA PHE A 232 16.60 -3.94 3.57
C PHE A 232 18.06 -3.91 3.12
N THR A 233 18.25 -3.68 1.82
CA THR A 233 19.56 -3.40 1.24
C THR A 233 19.61 -1.93 0.80
N THR A 234 20.74 -1.27 1.03
CA THR A 234 20.97 0.05 0.45
C THR A 234 21.16 -0.07 -1.07
N LEU A 235 20.26 0.54 -1.83
CA LEU A 235 20.29 0.59 -3.28
C LEU A 235 20.92 1.90 -3.73
N GLY A 236 22.18 1.86 -4.15
CA GLY A 236 22.85 3.03 -4.71
C GLY A 236 22.12 3.61 -5.93
N ARG A 237 22.30 4.91 -6.19
CA ARG A 237 21.61 5.61 -7.29
C ARG A 237 21.77 4.94 -8.66
N ALA A 238 22.97 4.43 -8.97
CA ALA A 238 23.20 3.69 -10.21
C ALA A 238 22.33 2.43 -10.33
N GLY A 239 22.01 1.77 -9.21
CA GLY A 239 21.14 0.61 -9.17
C GLY A 239 19.71 0.91 -9.60
N THR A 240 19.20 2.12 -9.35
CA THR A 240 17.85 2.54 -9.78
C THR A 240 17.69 2.62 -11.30
N ARG A 241 18.81 2.72 -12.03
CA ARG A 241 18.86 2.81 -13.49
C ARG A 241 18.94 1.44 -14.17
N SER A 242 18.96 0.36 -13.39
CA SER A 242 19.05 -1.01 -13.88
C SER A 242 17.83 -1.80 -13.45
N LEU A 243 17.02 -2.23 -14.43
CA LEU A 243 15.88 -3.10 -14.16
C LEU A 243 16.31 -4.40 -13.48
N ALA A 244 17.45 -4.98 -13.90
CA ALA A 244 17.99 -6.20 -13.30
C ALA A 244 18.36 -6.01 -11.82
N SER A 245 18.80 -4.81 -11.43
CA SER A 245 19.04 -4.47 -10.03
C SER A 245 17.72 -4.34 -9.25
N LEU A 246 16.73 -3.63 -9.81
CA LEU A 246 15.42 -3.43 -9.19
C LEU A 246 14.66 -4.76 -8.95
N GLN A 247 14.71 -5.70 -9.91
CA GLN A 247 14.03 -7.01 -9.83
C GLN A 247 14.53 -7.92 -8.68
N LYS A 248 15.67 -7.59 -8.07
CA LYS A 248 16.15 -8.26 -6.85
C LYS A 248 15.28 -7.96 -5.63
N TYR A 249 14.41 -6.97 -5.71
CA TYR A 249 13.57 -6.50 -4.62
C TYR A 249 12.09 -6.69 -4.95
N ASP A 250 11.26 -6.65 -3.91
CA ASP A 250 9.79 -6.62 -4.04
C ASP A 250 9.27 -5.19 -3.81
N VAL A 251 9.96 -4.41 -2.96
CA VAL A 251 9.67 -3.00 -2.70
C VAL A 251 10.96 -2.17 -2.77
N VAL A 252 10.89 -1.01 -3.41
CA VAL A 252 11.98 -0.03 -3.49
C VAL A 252 11.51 1.29 -2.92
N PHE A 253 12.20 1.78 -1.89
CA PHE A 253 11.97 3.08 -1.26
C PHE A 253 12.97 4.10 -1.79
N LEU A 254 12.47 5.10 -2.51
CA LEU A 254 13.21 6.26 -3.02
C LEU A 254 13.05 7.41 -2.01
N THR A 255 14.00 7.50 -1.08
CA THR A 255 14.10 8.57 -0.07
C THR A 255 14.51 9.88 -0.73
N CYS A 256 13.94 11.00 -0.28
CA CYS A 256 14.15 12.29 -0.93
C CYS A 256 15.64 12.64 -1.01
N SER A 257 16.08 13.06 -2.19
CA SER A 257 17.43 13.50 -2.49
C SER A 257 17.42 14.31 -3.78
N ASP A 258 18.41 15.19 -3.99
CA ASP A 258 18.53 15.96 -5.22
C ASP A 258 18.53 15.05 -6.47
N LEU A 259 17.67 15.39 -7.44
CA LEU A 259 17.61 14.75 -8.74
C LEU A 259 18.54 15.47 -9.72
N TYR A 260 19.41 14.71 -10.38
CA TYR A 260 20.25 15.19 -11.46
C TYR A 260 19.72 14.67 -12.81
N PRO A 261 20.07 15.28 -13.95
CA PRO A 261 19.64 14.80 -15.28
C PRO A 261 19.92 13.31 -15.51
N LYS A 262 21.05 12.81 -15.00
CA LYS A 262 21.43 11.39 -15.05
C LYS A 262 20.46 10.45 -14.32
N ASP A 263 19.72 10.92 -13.33
CA ASP A 263 18.78 10.10 -12.55
C ASP A 263 17.51 9.77 -13.36
N PHE A 264 17.18 10.56 -14.39
CA PHE A 264 16.08 10.27 -15.32
C PHE A 264 16.33 9.04 -16.21
N GLN A 265 17.55 8.48 -16.21
CA GLN A 265 17.80 7.16 -16.79
C GLN A 265 17.02 6.04 -16.06
N ALA A 266 16.53 6.29 -14.83
CA ALA A 266 15.71 5.35 -14.08
C ALA A 266 14.24 5.29 -14.54
N VAL A 267 13.77 6.19 -15.40
CA VAL A 267 12.37 6.26 -15.88
C VAL A 267 11.87 4.92 -16.42
N GLY A 268 12.58 4.36 -17.41
CA GLY A 268 12.21 3.08 -18.02
C GLY A 268 12.31 1.88 -17.06
N PRO A 269 13.44 1.70 -16.35
CA PRO A 269 13.60 0.68 -15.32
C PRO A 269 12.53 0.70 -14.22
N LEU A 270 12.22 1.87 -13.65
CA LEU A 270 11.21 2.01 -12.60
C LEU A 270 9.82 1.65 -13.10
N ARG A 271 9.44 2.14 -14.30
CA ARG A 271 8.17 1.78 -14.92
C ARG A 271 8.03 0.27 -15.08
N LYS A 272 9.01 -0.39 -15.71
CA LYS A 272 9.01 -1.84 -15.94
C LYS A 272 8.99 -2.63 -14.63
N PHE A 273 9.71 -2.16 -13.61
CA PHE A 273 9.70 -2.79 -12.28
C PHE A 273 8.30 -2.79 -11.67
N VAL A 274 7.59 -1.66 -11.72
CA VAL A 274 6.20 -1.56 -11.23
C VAL A 274 5.26 -2.39 -12.10
N GLU A 275 5.37 -2.32 -13.43
CA GLU A 275 4.53 -3.11 -14.35
C GLU A 275 4.62 -4.62 -14.06
N GLN A 276 5.80 -5.09 -13.61
CA GLN A 276 6.07 -6.48 -13.25
C GLN A 276 5.67 -6.88 -11.83
N GLY A 277 5.04 -5.98 -11.05
CA GLY A 277 4.56 -6.26 -9.70
C GLY A 277 5.51 -5.86 -8.58
N GLY A 278 6.49 -5.02 -8.88
CA GLY A 278 7.27 -4.27 -7.90
C GLY A 278 6.45 -3.13 -7.29
N THR A 279 6.79 -2.74 -6.06
CA THR A 279 6.22 -1.56 -5.42
C THR A 279 7.27 -0.48 -5.26
N VAL A 280 6.95 0.74 -5.68
CA VAL A 280 7.81 1.91 -5.50
C VAL A 280 7.16 2.85 -4.49
N TYR A 281 7.90 3.16 -3.44
CA TYR A 281 7.61 4.30 -2.59
C TYR A 281 8.56 5.43 -2.98
N ALA A 282 8.07 6.66 -3.10
CA ALA A 282 8.91 7.82 -3.34
C ALA A 282 8.45 9.05 -2.54
N SER A 283 9.38 9.96 -2.30
CA SER A 283 9.16 11.18 -1.51
C SER A 283 9.67 12.42 -2.25
N ASP A 284 8.88 13.49 -2.11
CA ASP A 284 9.16 14.88 -2.51
C ASP A 284 9.76 15.03 -3.92
N LEU A 285 11.06 15.34 -4.05
CA LEU A 285 11.70 15.65 -5.33
C LEU A 285 11.61 14.51 -6.35
N TYR A 286 11.47 13.26 -5.91
CA TYR A 286 11.24 12.12 -6.82
C TYR A 286 9.91 12.19 -7.59
N GLY A 287 9.02 13.14 -7.26
CA GLY A 287 7.77 13.37 -7.97
C GLY A 287 7.97 13.60 -9.47
N ASP A 288 9.02 14.34 -9.86
CA ASP A 288 9.31 14.59 -11.28
C ASP A 288 9.75 13.32 -12.02
N LEU A 289 10.58 12.49 -11.38
CA LEU A 289 11.00 11.21 -11.92
C LEU A 289 9.79 10.27 -12.10
N LEU A 290 8.88 10.25 -11.13
CA LEU A 290 7.66 9.44 -11.22
C LEU A 290 6.70 9.94 -12.29
N VAL A 291 6.53 11.26 -12.45
CA VAL A 291 5.72 11.81 -13.54
C VAL A 291 6.29 11.44 -14.91
N ALA A 292 7.62 11.42 -15.05
CA ALA A 292 8.28 10.97 -16.27
C ALA A 292 8.10 9.46 -16.50
N ALA A 293 8.13 8.64 -15.45
CA ALA A 293 7.90 7.19 -15.52
C ALA A 293 6.44 6.81 -15.79
N PHE A 294 5.49 7.62 -15.28
CA PHE A 294 4.06 7.34 -15.28
C PHE A 294 3.23 8.54 -15.80
N PRO A 295 3.49 9.02 -17.03
CA PRO A 295 2.86 10.22 -17.57
C PRO A 295 1.34 10.12 -17.68
N GLU A 296 0.79 8.90 -17.78
CA GLU A 296 -0.66 8.67 -17.84
C GLU A 296 -1.39 9.06 -16.55
N PHE A 297 -0.71 9.12 -15.40
CA PHE A 297 -1.25 9.54 -14.11
C PHE A 297 -1.03 11.03 -13.81
N ARG A 298 -0.30 11.74 -14.66
CA ARG A 298 0.02 13.16 -14.47
C ARG A 298 -1.24 14.01 -14.43
N ALA A 299 -1.29 14.97 -13.50
CA ALA A 299 -2.33 15.98 -13.47
C ALA A 299 -2.28 16.86 -14.74
N ARG A 300 -3.45 17.16 -15.31
CA ARG A 300 -3.57 18.09 -16.45
C ARG A 300 -3.29 19.54 -16.04
N VAL A 301 -3.74 19.90 -14.84
CA VAL A 301 -3.51 21.22 -14.26
C VAL A 301 -2.13 21.23 -13.63
N ARG A 302 -1.33 22.25 -13.97
CA ARG A 302 -0.02 22.44 -13.39
C ARG A 302 -0.16 22.78 -11.91
N VAL A 303 0.38 21.90 -11.06
CA VAL A 303 0.52 22.15 -9.63
C VAL A 303 1.77 23.01 -9.42
N LEU A 304 1.63 24.13 -8.70
CA LEU A 304 2.74 25.05 -8.46
C LEU A 304 3.49 24.67 -7.17
N PRO A 305 4.82 24.87 -7.10
CA PRO A 305 5.58 24.62 -5.89
C PRO A 305 5.06 25.40 -4.69
N GLY A 306 5.12 24.79 -3.50
CA GLY A 306 4.73 25.39 -2.24
C GLY A 306 5.82 26.26 -1.63
N VAL A 307 5.42 27.21 -0.77
CA VAL A 307 6.35 27.92 0.12
C VAL A 307 6.42 27.23 1.48
N PRO A 308 7.45 27.51 2.30
CA PRO A 308 7.51 26.98 3.67
C PRO A 308 6.26 27.35 4.48
N GLN A 309 5.60 26.36 5.08
CA GLN A 309 4.36 26.52 5.84
C GLN A 309 3.99 25.23 6.60
N THR A 310 3.09 25.36 7.57
CA THR A 310 2.35 24.21 8.12
C THR A 310 1.03 24.04 7.37
N VAL A 311 0.72 22.82 6.93
CA VAL A 311 -0.51 22.46 6.25
C VAL A 311 -1.29 21.47 7.09
N ASP A 312 -2.56 21.76 7.35
CA ASP A 312 -3.51 20.78 7.87
C ASP A 312 -3.92 19.81 6.75
N ALA A 313 -3.29 18.64 6.73
CA ALA A 313 -3.56 17.60 5.76
C ALA A 313 -4.74 16.74 6.20
N TYR A 314 -5.82 16.77 5.44
CA TYR A 314 -6.97 15.92 5.60
C TYR A 314 -6.68 14.50 5.12
N VAL A 315 -6.94 13.52 5.99
CA VAL A 315 -6.85 12.10 5.67
C VAL A 315 -8.10 11.71 4.90
N VAL A 316 -7.96 11.45 3.61
CA VAL A 316 -9.07 11.14 2.69
C VAL A 316 -9.33 9.64 2.62
N GLU A 317 -8.28 8.81 2.66
CA GLU A 317 -8.41 7.35 2.60
C GLU A 317 -8.93 6.77 3.93
N SER A 318 -10.02 6.00 3.87
CA SER A 318 -10.68 5.41 5.05
C SER A 318 -9.80 4.41 5.82
N ALA A 319 -8.99 3.62 5.10
CA ALA A 319 -8.04 2.69 5.72
C ALA A 319 -6.98 3.44 6.55
N MET A 320 -6.45 4.54 6.01
CA MET A 320 -5.51 5.41 6.71
C MET A 320 -6.17 6.14 7.89
N GLN A 321 -7.40 6.66 7.73
CA GLN A 321 -8.15 7.26 8.85
C GLN A 321 -8.33 6.29 10.01
N SER A 322 -8.71 5.05 9.69
CA SER A 322 -8.94 3.99 10.68
C SER A 322 -7.64 3.60 11.39
N TYR A 323 -6.53 3.55 10.66
CA TYR A 323 -5.21 3.25 11.22
C TYR A 323 -4.69 4.38 12.13
N LEU A 324 -4.83 5.63 11.70
CA LEU A 324 -4.31 6.79 12.44
C LEU A 324 -5.23 7.25 13.58
N GLY A 325 -6.49 6.83 13.59
CA GLY A 325 -7.50 7.28 14.56
C GLY A 325 -7.85 8.76 14.44
N ARG A 326 -7.53 9.40 13.31
CA ARG A 326 -7.75 10.85 13.09
C ARG A 326 -7.96 11.19 11.62
N ARG A 327 -8.56 12.36 11.38
CA ARG A 327 -8.92 12.86 10.04
C ARG A 327 -8.08 14.03 9.55
N VAL A 328 -7.28 14.65 10.42
CA VAL A 328 -6.43 15.80 10.08
C VAL A 328 -5.06 15.59 10.70
N LEU A 329 -4.01 15.86 9.93
CA LEU A 329 -2.60 15.76 10.29
C LEU A 329 -1.92 17.10 10.05
N PRO A 330 -1.32 17.74 11.06
CA PRO A 330 -0.47 18.89 10.82
C PRO A 330 0.83 18.41 10.17
N LEU A 331 1.13 18.91 8.98
CA LEU A 331 2.37 18.63 8.26
C LEU A 331 3.16 19.93 8.10
N ASN A 332 4.41 19.92 8.54
CA ASN A 332 5.35 21.01 8.39
C ASN A 332 6.16 20.84 7.10
N PHE A 333 6.06 21.82 6.21
CA PHE A 333 6.82 21.91 4.98
C PHE A 333 7.82 23.06 5.13
N GLU A 334 9.10 22.75 5.37
CA GLU A 334 10.13 23.77 5.62
C GLU A 334 10.91 24.15 4.36
N ALA A 335 10.95 23.24 3.38
CA ALA A 335 11.68 23.46 2.14
C ALA A 335 10.98 24.49 1.26
N GLY A 336 11.75 25.42 0.69
CA GLY A 336 11.28 26.21 -0.45
C GLY A 336 11.02 25.30 -1.65
N ASP A 337 10.02 25.66 -2.46
CA ASP A 337 9.67 24.93 -3.69
C ASP A 337 9.34 23.44 -3.51
N TRP A 338 8.86 23.03 -2.33
CA TRP A 338 8.35 21.68 -2.12
C TRP A 338 7.19 21.38 -3.09
N ARG A 339 7.04 20.12 -3.49
CA ARG A 339 6.13 19.76 -4.58
C ARG A 339 4.91 18.98 -4.07
N PRO A 340 3.69 19.56 -4.15
CA PRO A 340 2.48 18.77 -3.96
C PRO A 340 2.41 17.67 -5.03
N ALA A 341 1.64 16.61 -4.76
CA ALA A 341 1.65 15.43 -5.60
C ALA A 341 1.12 15.74 -7.00
N PRO A 342 1.94 15.61 -8.06
CA PRO A 342 1.62 16.08 -9.40
C PRO A 342 0.72 15.12 -10.20
N PHE A 343 -0.15 14.39 -9.51
CA PHE A 343 -0.97 13.31 -10.09
C PHE A 343 -2.45 13.70 -10.15
N ASP A 344 -3.12 13.23 -11.20
CA ASP A 344 -4.55 13.47 -11.45
C ASP A 344 -5.40 12.74 -10.40
N PRO A 345 -6.15 13.46 -9.54
CA PRO A 345 -6.98 12.86 -8.50
C PRO A 345 -8.05 11.89 -9.02
N ALA A 346 -8.42 11.98 -10.31
CA ALA A 346 -9.37 11.05 -10.92
C ALA A 346 -8.74 9.69 -11.30
N LYS A 347 -7.41 9.60 -11.31
CA LYS A 347 -6.66 8.41 -11.74
C LYS A 347 -5.89 7.74 -10.60
N VAL A 348 -5.82 8.37 -9.43
CA VAL A 348 -5.06 7.89 -8.28
C VAL A 348 -5.94 7.87 -7.03
N THR A 349 -5.56 7.05 -6.05
CA THR A 349 -6.15 7.11 -4.71
C THR A 349 -5.46 8.23 -3.95
N VAL A 350 -6.20 9.29 -3.63
CA VAL A 350 -5.72 10.37 -2.76
C VAL A 350 -5.85 9.92 -1.31
N CYS A 351 -4.73 9.79 -0.62
CA CYS A 351 -4.70 9.41 0.79
C CYS A 351 -4.69 10.63 1.71
N LEU A 352 -3.90 11.65 1.36
CA LEU A 352 -3.85 12.94 2.06
C LEU A 352 -4.09 14.09 1.07
N ARG A 353 -4.83 15.10 1.52
CA ARG A 353 -5.10 16.34 0.76
C ARG A 353 -4.95 17.53 1.68
N GLY A 354 -4.35 18.62 1.22
CA GLY A 354 -4.19 19.82 2.02
C GLY A 354 -4.40 21.09 1.20
N LEU A 355 -4.76 22.16 1.92
CA LEU A 355 -4.78 23.52 1.40
C LEU A 355 -3.42 24.15 1.65
N TYR A 356 -2.73 24.61 0.62
CA TYR A 356 -1.38 25.17 0.72
C TYR A 356 -1.25 26.48 -0.06
N ARG A 357 -0.26 27.29 0.32
CA ARG A 357 0.18 28.49 -0.40
C ARG A 357 1.33 28.16 -1.35
N ASN A 358 1.22 28.55 -2.61
CA ASN A 358 2.27 28.39 -3.61
C ASN A 358 3.24 29.59 -3.65
N ASN A 359 4.29 29.48 -4.45
CA ASN A 359 5.31 30.54 -4.64
C ASN A 359 4.77 31.85 -5.27
N LEU A 360 3.57 31.83 -5.85
CA LEU A 360 2.85 33.04 -6.31
C LEU A 360 1.95 33.64 -5.21
N GLY A 361 2.00 33.12 -3.99
CA GLY A 361 1.15 33.54 -2.88
C GLY A 361 -0.30 33.06 -2.97
N GLN A 362 -0.66 32.26 -3.98
CA GLN A 362 -2.01 31.76 -4.16
C GLN A 362 -2.26 30.55 -3.26
N THR A 363 -3.48 30.44 -2.73
CA THR A 363 -3.92 29.29 -1.96
C THR A 363 -4.59 28.26 -2.88
N GLN A 364 -4.15 27.01 -2.82
CA GLN A 364 -4.65 25.91 -3.65
C GLN A 364 -4.85 24.65 -2.82
N THR A 365 -5.81 23.81 -3.20
CA THR A 365 -5.95 22.46 -2.62
C THR A 365 -5.27 21.45 -3.52
N ALA A 366 -4.38 20.63 -2.97
CA ALA A 366 -3.67 19.60 -3.72
C ALA A 366 -3.58 18.28 -2.95
N PRO A 367 -3.42 17.14 -3.66
CA PRO A 367 -3.02 15.90 -3.01
C PRO A 367 -1.60 16.02 -2.45
N LEU A 368 -1.38 15.50 -1.25
CA LEU A 368 -0.08 15.48 -0.56
C LEU A 368 0.47 14.06 -0.39
N LEU A 369 -0.42 13.07 -0.51
CA LEU A 369 -0.08 11.66 -0.51
C LEU A 369 -1.02 10.93 -1.44
N VAL A 370 -0.46 10.18 -2.38
CA VAL A 370 -1.24 9.40 -3.34
C VAL A 370 -0.68 7.99 -3.46
N LYS A 371 -1.55 7.05 -3.83
CA LYS A 371 -1.12 5.74 -4.35
C LYS A 371 -1.88 5.41 -5.63
N PHE A 372 -1.23 4.70 -6.54
CA PHE A 372 -1.87 4.21 -7.77
C PHE A 372 -1.25 2.90 -8.23
N ARG A 373 -2.06 2.10 -8.93
CA ARG A 373 -1.63 0.83 -9.53
C ARG A 373 -1.20 1.08 -10.97
N CYS A 374 -0.12 0.44 -11.37
CA CYS A 374 0.30 0.34 -12.77
C CYS A 374 0.54 -1.15 -13.06
N GLU A 375 -0.33 -1.73 -13.88
CA GLU A 375 -0.41 -3.18 -14.10
C GLU A 375 -0.46 -3.98 -12.78
N LYS A 376 0.60 -4.76 -12.51
CA LYS A 376 0.69 -5.67 -11.35
C LYS A 376 1.26 -5.01 -10.10
N GLY A 377 1.88 -3.83 -10.23
CA GLY A 377 2.56 -3.14 -9.14
C GLY A 377 1.84 -1.90 -8.66
N GLN A 378 2.49 -1.19 -7.75
CA GLN A 378 1.96 -0.01 -7.10
C GLN A 378 3.03 1.06 -6.93
N VAL A 379 2.60 2.32 -7.03
CA VAL A 379 3.38 3.49 -6.68
C VAL A 379 2.72 4.20 -5.51
N ILE A 380 3.50 4.59 -4.52
CA ILE A 380 3.10 5.43 -3.39
C ILE A 380 4.00 6.66 -3.40
N PHE A 381 3.40 7.84 -3.34
CA PHE A 381 4.12 9.12 -3.34
C PHE A 381 3.69 10.00 -2.18
N THR A 382 4.66 10.70 -1.57
CA THR A 382 4.46 11.70 -0.51
C THR A 382 5.13 13.01 -0.89
N SER A 383 4.51 14.14 -0.56
CA SER A 383 5.04 15.50 -0.83
C SER A 383 5.91 16.08 0.28
N PHE A 384 6.08 15.37 1.40
CA PHE A 384 6.69 15.91 2.62
C PHE A 384 7.90 15.07 3.06
N HIS A 385 8.86 15.74 3.70
CA HIS A 385 9.97 15.09 4.41
C HIS A 385 9.50 14.59 5.78
N HIS A 386 9.94 13.40 6.14
CA HIS A 386 9.55 12.71 7.36
C HIS A 386 10.34 13.16 8.58
N THR A 387 11.64 13.40 8.42
CA THR A 387 12.54 13.74 9.53
C THR A 387 12.21 15.07 10.19
N ARG A 388 11.56 15.99 9.46
CA ARG A 388 11.16 17.32 9.97
C ARG A 388 9.79 17.35 10.64
N ASN A 389 9.08 16.24 10.55
CA ASN A 389 7.74 16.09 11.09
C ASN A 389 7.79 15.13 12.30
N ASP A 390 8.71 15.32 13.26
CA ASP A 390 8.99 14.36 14.36
C ASP A 390 7.90 14.28 15.45
N ALA A 391 6.64 14.43 15.08
CA ALA A 391 5.53 14.03 15.90
C ALA A 391 5.33 12.51 15.77
N GLN A 392 4.98 11.85 16.88
CA GLN A 392 4.50 10.45 16.91
C GLN A 392 3.46 10.16 15.81
N VAL A 393 2.68 11.18 15.45
CA VAL A 393 1.67 11.16 14.39
C VAL A 393 2.25 10.82 13.02
N VAL A 394 3.37 11.44 12.64
CA VAL A 394 4.00 11.19 11.33
C VAL A 394 4.74 9.87 11.32
N ARG A 395 5.28 9.44 12.47
CA ARG A 395 5.77 8.06 12.62
C ARG A 395 4.67 7.05 12.31
N ASN A 396 3.46 7.25 12.83
CA ASN A 396 2.32 6.37 12.50
C ASN A 396 1.93 6.45 11.00
N VAL A 397 2.04 7.62 10.36
CA VAL A 397 1.82 7.75 8.90
C VAL A 397 2.86 6.93 8.14
N LEU A 398 4.13 6.98 8.55
CA LEU A 398 5.19 6.22 7.93
C LEU A 398 5.05 4.72 8.13
N ASP A 399 4.70 4.29 9.34
CA ASP A 399 4.39 2.88 9.62
C ASP A 399 3.28 2.39 8.68
N TYR A 400 2.21 3.18 8.53
CA TYR A 400 1.16 2.90 7.56
C TYR A 400 1.69 2.79 6.13
N LEU A 401 2.56 3.71 5.69
CA LEU A 401 3.08 3.72 4.32
C LEU A 401 3.99 2.53 4.04
N ILE A 402 4.81 2.13 5.01
CA ILE A 402 5.61 0.90 4.92
C ILE A 402 4.66 -0.29 4.84
N PHE A 403 3.66 -0.39 5.72
CA PHE A 403 2.69 -1.48 5.68
C PHE A 403 1.91 -1.51 4.35
N ALA A 404 1.49 -0.37 3.83
CA ALA A 404 0.82 -0.27 2.54
C ALA A 404 1.74 -0.69 1.38
N ALA A 405 3.03 -0.32 1.43
CA ALA A 405 4.00 -0.69 0.41
C ALA A 405 4.27 -2.20 0.40
N VAL A 406 4.50 -2.81 1.57
CA VAL A 406 4.78 -4.25 1.67
C VAL A 406 3.54 -5.11 1.39
N ASN A 407 2.34 -4.61 1.72
CA ASN A 407 1.09 -5.31 1.45
C ASN A 407 0.50 -5.03 0.06
N ALA A 408 1.07 -4.12 -0.75
CA ALA A 408 0.47 -3.69 -2.02
C ALA A 408 0.08 -4.86 -2.93
N ARG A 409 0.92 -5.90 -2.99
CA ARG A 409 0.64 -7.13 -3.76
C ARG A 409 -0.51 -7.95 -3.17
N SER A 410 -0.54 -8.11 -1.85
CA SER A 410 -1.62 -8.79 -1.15
C SER A 410 -2.95 -8.03 -1.26
N GLU A 411 -2.92 -6.71 -1.15
CA GLU A 411 -4.07 -5.82 -1.38
C GLU A 411 -4.61 -5.95 -2.80
N ALA A 412 -3.72 -5.93 -3.80
CA ALA A 412 -4.09 -6.13 -5.20
C ALA A 412 -4.79 -7.49 -5.42
N ARG A 413 -4.19 -8.57 -4.93
CA ARG A 413 -4.74 -9.93 -5.02
C ARG A 413 -6.08 -10.07 -4.30
N LEU A 414 -6.21 -9.44 -3.13
CA LEU A 414 -7.45 -9.45 -2.35
C LEU A 414 -8.58 -8.73 -3.10
N ASN A 415 -8.27 -7.56 -3.67
CA ASN A 415 -9.21 -6.79 -4.47
C ASN A 415 -9.63 -7.55 -5.73
N ASP A 416 -8.69 -8.23 -6.40
CA ASP A 416 -8.98 -9.04 -7.58
C ASP A 416 -9.85 -10.25 -7.23
N LEU A 417 -9.56 -10.95 -6.12
CA LEU A 417 -10.39 -12.03 -5.58
C LEU A 417 -11.81 -11.54 -5.28
N MET A 418 -11.92 -10.47 -4.50
CA MET A 418 -13.22 -9.88 -4.14
C MET A 418 -14.02 -9.45 -5.37
N LYS A 419 -13.39 -8.79 -6.34
CA LYS A 419 -14.05 -8.37 -7.58
C LYS A 419 -14.62 -9.56 -8.35
N GLN A 420 -13.89 -10.68 -8.41
CA GLN A 420 -14.36 -11.90 -9.05
C GLN A 420 -15.53 -12.55 -8.32
N CYS A 421 -15.55 -12.42 -6.99
CA CYS A 421 -16.65 -12.88 -6.15
C CYS A 421 -17.84 -11.89 -6.15
N GLY A 422 -17.85 -10.87 -7.01
CA GLY A 422 -18.96 -9.90 -7.10
C GLY A 422 -19.03 -8.93 -5.93
N PHE A 423 -17.91 -8.72 -5.23
CA PHE A 423 -17.89 -8.07 -3.93
C PHE A 423 -17.18 -6.71 -3.94
N ALA A 424 -17.65 -5.83 -3.05
CA ALA A 424 -17.00 -4.56 -2.74
C ALA A 424 -16.76 -4.50 -1.23
N ALA A 425 -15.51 -4.25 -0.82
CA ALA A 425 -15.22 -4.04 0.59
C ALA A 425 -15.92 -2.76 1.06
N ALA A 426 -16.66 -2.87 2.16
CA ALA A 426 -17.14 -1.71 2.89
C ALA A 426 -15.99 -1.07 3.69
N SER A 427 -15.06 -1.89 4.17
CA SER A 427 -13.88 -1.44 4.91
C SER A 427 -12.68 -2.33 4.65
N VAL A 428 -11.51 -1.70 4.56
CA VAL A 428 -10.22 -2.37 4.50
C VAL A 428 -9.36 -1.83 5.64
N ARG A 429 -8.77 -2.72 6.44
CA ARG A 429 -7.94 -2.40 7.58
C ARG A 429 -6.57 -3.02 7.41
N LEU A 430 -5.55 -2.18 7.40
CA LEU A 430 -4.16 -2.56 7.51
C LEU A 430 -3.82 -2.73 9.00
N ALA A 431 -3.12 -3.80 9.35
CA ALA A 431 -2.65 -4.06 10.69
C ALA A 431 -1.34 -4.84 10.65
N HIS A 432 -0.71 -4.98 11.81
CA HIS A 432 0.43 -5.86 12.01
C HIS A 432 0.16 -6.81 13.18
N LEU A 433 0.73 -8.01 13.10
CA LEU A 433 0.64 -9.03 14.13
C LEU A 433 2.01 -9.35 14.71
N SER A 434 2.03 -9.65 16.00
CA SER A 434 3.20 -10.17 16.70
C SER A 434 2.77 -11.37 17.53
N PHE A 435 3.69 -12.31 17.80
CA PHE A 435 3.37 -13.49 18.61
C PHE A 435 2.75 -13.10 19.96
N GLY A 436 1.71 -13.84 20.36
CA GLY A 436 0.93 -13.58 21.58
C GLY A 436 -0.04 -12.40 21.50
N LYS A 437 -0.01 -11.58 20.45
CA LYS A 437 -0.99 -10.50 20.23
C LYS A 437 -2.05 -10.93 19.22
N THR A 438 -3.30 -10.70 19.57
CA THR A 438 -4.45 -10.90 18.66
C THR A 438 -4.98 -9.55 18.19
N LEU A 439 -5.52 -9.51 16.98
CA LEU A 439 -6.23 -8.35 16.46
C LEU A 439 -7.72 -8.60 16.57
N GLN A 440 -8.47 -7.69 17.17
CA GLN A 440 -9.91 -7.82 17.37
C GLN A 440 -10.65 -6.56 16.92
N SER A 441 -11.88 -6.71 16.44
CA SER A 441 -12.80 -5.61 16.15
C SER A 441 -14.24 -6.10 16.03
N THR A 442 -15.18 -5.17 15.99
CA THR A 442 -16.57 -5.43 15.62
C THR A 442 -16.93 -4.80 14.27
N HIS A 443 -18.01 -5.28 13.67
CA HIS A 443 -18.61 -4.75 12.45
C HIS A 443 -20.13 -4.91 12.50
N ARG A 444 -20.87 -3.82 12.32
CA ARG A 444 -22.33 -3.85 12.25
C ARG A 444 -22.78 -4.19 10.83
N HIS A 445 -23.46 -5.32 10.68
CA HIS A 445 -23.93 -5.85 9.40
C HIS A 445 -25.46 -5.76 9.29
N ALA A 446 -25.97 -5.46 8.10
CA ALA A 446 -27.41 -5.31 7.84
C ALA A 446 -28.15 -6.66 7.68
N GLY A 447 -27.41 -7.77 7.60
CA GLY A 447 -27.92 -9.10 7.29
C GLY A 447 -27.78 -9.44 5.80
N GLY A 448 -27.89 -10.74 5.47
CA GLY A 448 -27.70 -11.25 4.11
C GLY A 448 -26.27 -11.72 3.86
N GLY A 449 -25.70 -11.44 2.69
CA GLY A 449 -24.35 -11.92 2.37
C GLY A 449 -23.26 -11.11 3.08
N LEU A 450 -22.58 -11.68 4.07
CA LEU A 450 -21.35 -11.14 4.66
C LEU A 450 -20.14 -11.79 4.02
N GLN A 451 -19.13 -10.99 3.68
CA GLN A 451 -17.82 -11.56 3.38
C GLN A 451 -16.73 -10.87 4.17
N MET A 452 -15.76 -11.67 4.58
CA MET A 452 -14.58 -11.21 5.31
C MET A 452 -13.34 -11.87 4.74
N ALA A 453 -12.35 -11.07 4.41
CA ALA A 453 -11.14 -11.51 3.76
C ALA A 453 -9.93 -11.19 4.63
N LEU A 454 -8.99 -12.13 4.70
CA LEU A 454 -7.71 -11.96 5.36
C LEU A 454 -6.61 -12.11 4.31
N GLY A 455 -5.93 -11.01 4.00
CA GLY A 455 -4.85 -10.94 3.02
C GLY A 455 -3.49 -10.79 3.69
N PHE A 456 -2.55 -11.62 3.28
CA PHE A 456 -1.14 -11.55 3.66
C PHE A 456 -0.30 -12.37 2.66
N GLU A 457 0.98 -12.05 2.54
CA GLU A 457 1.87 -12.80 1.66
C GLU A 457 2.19 -14.18 2.24
N HIS A 458 2.43 -15.15 1.35
CA HIS A 458 2.86 -16.49 1.71
C HIS A 458 4.34 -16.51 2.11
N ALA A 459 4.62 -15.90 3.25
CA ALA A 459 5.94 -15.71 3.83
C ALA A 459 6.20 -16.66 5.01
N GLY A 460 5.50 -17.81 5.07
CA GLY A 460 5.59 -18.75 6.19
C GLY A 460 4.74 -18.38 7.41
N ALA A 461 3.86 -17.38 7.26
CA ALA A 461 2.84 -17.08 8.26
C ALA A 461 1.67 -18.06 8.16
N GLU A 462 1.06 -18.35 9.31
CA GLU A 462 -0.19 -19.07 9.43
C GLU A 462 -1.08 -18.32 10.43
N LEU A 463 -2.27 -17.95 9.96
CA LEU A 463 -3.19 -17.10 10.71
C LEU A 463 -4.54 -17.80 10.85
N LYS A 464 -5.15 -17.66 12.02
CA LYS A 464 -6.52 -18.08 12.31
C LYS A 464 -7.43 -16.87 12.41
N LEU A 465 -8.47 -16.84 11.59
CA LEU A 465 -9.58 -15.89 11.69
C LEU A 465 -10.76 -16.56 12.41
N THR A 466 -11.21 -15.98 13.51
CA THR A 466 -12.42 -16.38 14.23
C THR A 466 -13.48 -15.30 14.06
N LEU A 467 -14.69 -15.66 13.65
CA LEU A 467 -15.85 -14.77 13.61
C LEU A 467 -16.88 -15.23 14.64
N ARG A 468 -17.54 -14.27 15.28
CA ARG A 468 -18.67 -14.50 16.17
C ARG A 468 -19.87 -13.71 15.65
N ALA A 469 -20.95 -14.42 15.35
CA ALA A 469 -22.23 -13.88 14.94
C ALA A 469 -22.93 -13.17 16.12
N PRO A 470 -23.90 -12.27 15.84
CA PRO A 470 -24.74 -11.64 16.85
C PRO A 470 -25.39 -12.63 17.82
N GLY A 471 -25.91 -13.76 17.32
CA GLY A 471 -26.46 -14.85 18.13
C GLY A 471 -25.44 -15.67 18.94
N GLY A 472 -24.19 -15.24 19.03
CA GLY A 472 -23.14 -15.88 19.82
C GLY A 472 -22.45 -17.08 19.17
N ARG A 473 -22.97 -17.56 18.02
CA ARG A 473 -22.36 -18.64 17.23
C ARG A 473 -20.99 -18.21 16.71
N THR A 474 -20.03 -19.14 16.69
CA THR A 474 -18.67 -18.88 16.22
C THR A 474 -18.31 -19.76 15.03
N LEU A 475 -17.52 -19.21 14.11
CA LEU A 475 -16.80 -19.98 13.09
C LEU A 475 -15.33 -19.57 13.11
N PHE A 476 -14.45 -20.45 12.66
CA PHE A 476 -13.05 -20.08 12.44
C PHE A 476 -12.50 -20.73 11.18
N HIS A 477 -11.50 -20.07 10.59
CA HIS A 477 -10.71 -20.60 9.49
C HIS A 477 -9.24 -20.29 9.70
N GLN A 478 -8.37 -21.25 9.38
CA GLN A 478 -6.93 -21.12 9.51
C GLN A 478 -6.27 -21.41 8.17
N SER A 479 -5.32 -20.56 7.76
CA SER A 479 -4.67 -20.65 6.46
C SER A 479 -3.24 -20.09 6.51
N LYS A 480 -2.41 -20.54 5.56
CA LYS A 480 -1.03 -20.06 5.32
C LYS A 480 -0.94 -18.98 4.25
N GLY A 481 -2.07 -18.48 3.79
CA GLY A 481 -2.13 -17.42 2.78
C GLY A 481 -3.50 -16.79 2.70
N LEU A 482 -3.65 -15.86 1.75
CA LEU A 482 -4.86 -15.08 1.55
C LEU A 482 -6.12 -15.95 1.33
N PHE A 483 -7.19 -15.63 2.05
CA PHE A 483 -8.50 -16.26 1.88
C PHE A 483 -9.65 -15.28 2.11
N LEU A 484 -10.83 -15.66 1.62
CA LEU A 484 -12.11 -14.98 1.74
C LEU A 484 -13.14 -15.95 2.33
N LEU A 485 -13.77 -15.55 3.43
CA LEU A 485 -14.91 -16.23 4.02
C LEU A 485 -16.20 -15.59 3.51
N GLU A 486 -17.13 -16.40 3.03
CA GLU A 486 -18.45 -15.97 2.58
C GLU A 486 -19.52 -16.62 3.45
N ILE A 487 -20.39 -15.80 4.03
CA ILE A 487 -21.54 -16.22 4.83
C ILE A 487 -22.79 -15.73 4.09
N PRO A 488 -23.44 -16.58 3.28
CA PRO A 488 -24.52 -16.15 2.38
C PRO A 488 -25.74 -15.57 3.11
N ALA A 489 -26.02 -16.05 4.32
CA ALA A 489 -27.15 -15.66 5.16
C ALA A 489 -26.69 -15.26 6.57
N ALA A 490 -25.78 -14.29 6.64
CA ALA A 490 -25.34 -13.68 7.87
C ALA A 490 -26.50 -12.95 8.57
N GLU A 491 -26.58 -13.11 9.89
CA GLU A 491 -27.51 -12.38 10.75
C GLU A 491 -27.22 -10.88 10.71
N ALA A 492 -28.28 -10.07 10.76
CA ALA A 492 -28.15 -8.64 11.02
C ALA A 492 -27.70 -8.42 12.48
N GLY A 493 -26.81 -7.46 12.70
CA GLY A 493 -26.31 -7.12 14.04
C GLY A 493 -24.81 -6.91 14.09
N GLU A 494 -24.26 -6.94 15.30
CA GLU A 494 -22.83 -6.78 15.54
C GLU A 494 -22.09 -8.12 15.41
N TRP A 495 -21.20 -8.20 14.42
CA TRP A 495 -20.26 -9.30 14.26
C TRP A 495 -18.94 -8.91 14.90
N SER A 496 -18.38 -9.78 15.75
CA SER A 496 -17.02 -9.60 16.25
C SER A 496 -16.06 -10.56 15.56
N TRP A 497 -14.84 -10.13 15.33
CA TRP A 497 -13.81 -10.97 14.73
C TRP A 497 -12.48 -10.85 15.43
N THR A 498 -11.71 -11.93 15.38
CA THR A 498 -10.38 -12.04 15.97
C THR A 498 -9.43 -12.69 14.97
N VAL A 499 -8.29 -12.05 14.70
CA VAL A 499 -7.16 -12.64 13.97
C VAL A 499 -6.08 -13.02 14.96
N THR A 500 -5.77 -14.31 15.01
CA THR A 500 -4.76 -14.89 15.90
C THR A 500 -3.62 -15.46 15.07
N PRO A 501 -2.36 -15.03 15.29
CA PRO A 501 -1.22 -15.69 14.68
C PRO A 501 -0.99 -17.07 15.31
N THR A 502 -0.99 -18.12 14.49
CA THR A 502 -0.55 -19.46 14.91
C THR A 502 0.91 -19.68 14.57
N GLN A 503 1.37 -19.06 13.47
CA GLN A 503 2.78 -19.00 13.08
C GLN A 503 3.06 -17.64 12.42
N LEU A 504 4.16 -16.98 12.78
CA LEU A 504 4.65 -15.79 12.08
C LEU A 504 6.13 -15.96 11.74
N PRO A 505 6.58 -15.49 10.56
CA PRO A 505 8.01 -15.50 10.21
C PRO A 505 8.82 -14.46 10.99
N HIS A 506 8.17 -13.39 11.47
CA HIS A 506 8.79 -12.32 12.23
C HIS A 506 7.72 -11.51 12.99
N ALA A 507 8.14 -10.67 13.93
CA ALA A 507 7.25 -9.69 14.58
C ALA A 507 6.77 -8.62 13.60
N ASN A 508 5.69 -7.91 13.97
CA ASN A 508 5.08 -6.86 13.16
C ASN A 508 4.72 -7.33 11.73
N PHE A 509 4.27 -8.58 11.61
CA PHE A 509 3.91 -9.18 10.34
C PHE A 509 2.69 -8.47 9.74
N PRO A 510 2.80 -7.94 8.51
CA PRO A 510 1.77 -7.09 7.95
C PRO A 510 0.59 -7.94 7.46
N VAL A 511 -0.63 -7.51 7.79
CA VAL A 511 -1.88 -8.19 7.42
C VAL A 511 -2.93 -7.19 6.97
N LEU A 512 -3.82 -7.66 6.09
CA LEU A 512 -4.93 -6.90 5.55
C LEU A 512 -6.24 -7.60 5.90
N ILE A 513 -7.19 -6.86 6.44
CA ILE A 513 -8.53 -7.36 6.74
C ILE A 513 -9.52 -6.56 5.91
N ALA A 514 -10.29 -7.23 5.07
CA ALA A 514 -11.38 -6.60 4.32
C ALA A 514 -12.72 -7.17 4.78
N ILE A 515 -13.71 -6.30 4.96
CA ILE A 515 -15.08 -6.67 5.35
C ILE A 515 -16.03 -5.91 4.43
N GLY A 516 -17.14 -6.55 4.07
CA GLY A 516 -18.15 -5.95 3.22
C GLY A 516 -19.34 -6.88 3.03
N SER A 517 -20.19 -6.54 2.08
CA SER A 517 -21.42 -7.28 1.81
C SER A 517 -21.51 -7.70 0.35
N ALA A 518 -22.18 -8.82 0.09
CA ALA A 518 -22.55 -9.20 -1.26
C ALA A 518 -23.38 -8.08 -1.90
N ARG A 519 -23.19 -7.81 -3.19
CA ARG A 519 -23.99 -6.80 -3.89
C ARG A 519 -25.46 -7.19 -3.86
N ALA A 520 -26.30 -6.34 -3.29
CA ALA A 520 -27.75 -6.48 -3.33
C ALA A 520 -28.20 -6.63 -4.79
N GLY A 521 -28.92 -7.73 -5.10
CA GLY A 521 -29.48 -7.98 -6.43
C GLY A 521 -28.57 -8.72 -7.41
N GLN A 522 -27.35 -9.12 -7.03
CA GLN A 522 -26.62 -10.12 -7.81
C GLN A 522 -27.20 -11.49 -7.43
N PRO A 523 -27.93 -12.19 -8.33
CA PRO A 523 -28.46 -13.51 -8.03
C PRO A 523 -27.28 -14.38 -7.62
N ASP A 524 -27.43 -15.19 -6.56
CA ASP A 524 -26.44 -16.20 -6.23
C ASP A 524 -26.30 -17.08 -7.47
N LEU A 525 -25.22 -16.87 -8.25
CA LEU A 525 -25.02 -17.49 -9.57
C LEU A 525 -25.12 -19.03 -9.48
N PHE A 526 -25.00 -19.57 -8.28
CA PHE A 526 -25.03 -20.99 -7.95
C PHE A 526 -26.42 -21.54 -7.58
N THR A 527 -27.43 -20.71 -7.33
CA THR A 527 -28.80 -21.23 -7.08
C THR A 527 -29.49 -21.73 -8.35
N LYS A 528 -29.00 -21.35 -9.55
CA LYS A 528 -29.62 -21.77 -10.82
C LYS A 528 -29.21 -23.17 -11.30
N ASP A 529 -28.03 -23.66 -10.94
CA ASP A 529 -27.55 -24.94 -11.49
C ASP A 529 -28.22 -26.16 -10.83
N ASN A 530 -28.66 -26.06 -9.57
CA ASN A 530 -29.39 -27.15 -8.92
C ASN A 530 -30.88 -27.24 -9.31
N ALA A 531 -31.46 -26.17 -9.88
CA ALA A 531 -32.86 -26.17 -10.28
C ALA A 531 -33.10 -26.92 -11.61
N ASN A 532 -32.12 -26.91 -12.52
CA ASN A 532 -32.27 -27.57 -13.83
C ASN A 532 -32.06 -29.09 -13.79
N ASP A 533 -31.33 -29.63 -12.81
CA ASP A 533 -31.15 -31.07 -12.68
C ASP A 533 -32.37 -31.78 -12.07
N THR A 534 -33.23 -31.05 -11.36
CA THR A 534 -34.51 -31.62 -10.88
C THR A 534 -35.58 -31.65 -11.97
N GLU A 535 -35.53 -30.75 -12.96
CA GLU A 535 -36.54 -30.68 -14.02
C GLU A 535 -36.28 -31.68 -15.17
N LYS A 536 -35.01 -32.00 -15.46
CA LYS A 536 -34.67 -33.03 -16.46
C LYS A 536 -35.00 -34.47 -16.06
N ASN A 537 -35.18 -34.75 -14.76
CA ASN A 537 -35.53 -36.08 -14.28
C ASN A 537 -37.06 -36.34 -14.20
N ARG A 538 -37.90 -35.37 -14.58
CA ARG A 538 -39.37 -35.50 -14.60
C ARG A 538 -39.97 -35.94 -15.94
N ASN A 539 -39.20 -35.98 -17.02
CA ASN A 539 -39.67 -36.44 -18.35
C ASN A 539 -39.35 -37.92 -18.64
N GLY A 540 -39.47 -38.78 -17.62
CA GLY A 540 -39.48 -40.22 -17.79
C GLY A 540 -40.75 -40.71 -18.48
N LYS A 541 -40.59 -41.12 -19.74
CA LYS A 541 -41.27 -42.26 -20.41
C LYS A 541 -42.74 -42.52 -20.01
N LYS A 542 -43.67 -42.09 -20.87
CA LYS A 542 -44.99 -42.74 -20.96
C LYS A 542 -44.81 -44.17 -21.51
N PRO A 543 -45.40 -45.21 -20.89
CA PRO A 543 -45.44 -46.54 -21.50
C PRO A 543 -46.43 -46.54 -22.67
N HIS A 544 -45.97 -46.96 -23.84
CA HIS A 544 -46.87 -47.36 -24.93
C HIS A 544 -47.54 -48.68 -24.54
N LYS A 545 -48.88 -48.69 -24.56
CA LYS A 545 -49.71 -49.88 -24.63
C LYS A 545 -49.96 -50.24 -26.09
#